data_AF-A0A379WJA6-F1
#
_entry.id   AF-A0A379WJA6-F1
#
_cell.length_a   1.000
_cell.length_b   1.000
_cell.length_c   1.000
_cell.angle_alpha   90.00
_cell.angle_beta   90.00
_cell.angle_gamma   90.00
#
_symmetry.space_group_name_H-M   'P 1'
#
loop_
_entity.id
_entity.type
_entity.pdbx_description
1 polymer ?
#
loop_
_entity_poly.entity_id
_entity_poly.type
_entity_poly.pdbx_seq_one_letter_code
_entity_poly.pdbx_strand_id
1 'polypeptide(L)'
;MWPAVNLWFLESGKSGIFNLGTGRAESFQAVADATLAYHKKGSIEYIPFPDKLKGRYQAFTQADLTNLRNAGYDKPFKTVAEGVTEYMAWLNRDA
;
A
#
# COMPACT_ATOMS: atom_id res chain seq x y z
N MET A 1 -4.83 -8.62 1.75
CA MET A 1 -4.26 -8.36 0.40
C MET A 1 -2.89 -9.02 0.23
N TRP A 2 -1.86 -8.61 0.96
CA TRP A 2 -0.55 -9.31 0.97
C TRP A 2 -0.60 -10.81 1.33
N PRO A 3 -1.37 -11.24 2.36
CA PRO A 3 -1.47 -12.66 2.68
C PRO A 3 -1.99 -13.52 1.52
N ALA A 4 -2.86 -12.96 0.67
CA ALA A 4 -3.46 -13.70 -0.44
C ALA A 4 -2.46 -14.00 -1.57
N VAL A 5 -1.48 -13.13 -1.82
CA VAL A 5 -0.42 -13.38 -2.81
C VAL A 5 0.51 -14.48 -2.33
N ASN A 6 0.93 -14.43 -1.06
CA ASN A 6 1.81 -15.44 -0.46
C ASN A 6 1.16 -16.83 -0.46
N LEU A 7 -0.11 -16.92 -0.04
CA LEU A 7 -0.85 -18.19 -0.06
C LEU A 7 -1.03 -18.72 -1.48
N TRP A 8 -1.27 -17.85 -2.45
CA TRP A 8 -1.36 -18.25 -3.85
C TRP A 8 -0.02 -18.77 -4.39
N PHE A 9 1.12 -18.19 -4.01
CA PHE A 9 2.44 -18.72 -4.38
C PHE A 9 2.71 -20.06 -3.71
N LEU A 10 2.33 -20.22 -2.45
CA LEU A 10 2.42 -21.49 -1.73
C LEU A 10 1.62 -22.60 -2.42
N GLU A 11 0.39 -22.30 -2.84
CA GLU A 11 -0.50 -23.25 -3.53
C GLU A 11 -0.06 -23.53 -4.97
N SER A 12 0.46 -22.53 -5.69
CA SER A 12 0.77 -22.66 -7.12
C SER A 12 2.14 -23.27 -7.41
N GLY A 13 3.04 -23.34 -6.42
CA GLY A 13 4.40 -23.88 -6.57
C GLY A 13 5.33 -23.07 -7.49
N LYS A 14 4.93 -21.85 -7.88
CA LYS A 14 5.73 -21.00 -8.77
C LYS A 14 6.90 -20.37 -8.03
N SER A 15 8.04 -20.30 -8.70
CA SER A 15 9.29 -19.72 -8.16
C SER A 15 9.73 -18.51 -8.97
N GLY A 16 10.42 -17.57 -8.34
CA GLY A 16 10.95 -16.35 -8.97
C GLY A 16 10.95 -15.16 -8.00
N ILE A 17 11.39 -14.01 -8.51
CA ILE A 17 11.32 -12.73 -7.78
C ILE A 17 10.22 -11.88 -8.42
N PHE A 18 9.20 -11.52 -7.63
CA PHE A 18 8.02 -10.80 -8.12
C PHE A 18 7.82 -9.51 -7.32
N ASN A 19 7.55 -8.41 -8.04
CA ASN A 19 7.09 -7.19 -7.41
C ASN A 19 5.71 -7.41 -6.78
N LEU A 20 5.51 -6.89 -5.57
CA LEU A 20 4.26 -6.99 -4.86
C LEU A 20 3.80 -5.59 -4.43
N GLY A 21 2.90 -5.02 -5.23
CA GLY A 21 2.26 -3.72 -4.98
C GLY A 21 0.96 -3.60 -5.77
N THR A 22 0.29 -2.46 -5.68
CA THR A 22 -1.00 -2.22 -6.36
C THR A 22 -0.84 -1.94 -7.86
N GLY A 23 0.38 -1.62 -8.30
CA GLY A 23 0.64 -1.07 -9.64
C GLY A 23 0.25 0.39 -9.81
N ARG A 24 -0.19 1.06 -8.73
CA ARG A 24 -0.61 2.46 -8.71
C ARG A 24 0.19 3.21 -7.66
N ALA A 25 0.88 4.27 -8.08
CA ALA A 25 1.49 5.20 -7.14
C ALA A 25 0.43 6.15 -6.60
N GLU A 26 0.40 6.35 -5.29
CA GLU A 26 -0.45 7.33 -4.62
C GLU A 26 0.43 8.18 -3.69
N SER A 27 0.08 9.46 -3.54
CA SER A 27 0.87 10.39 -2.72
C SER A 27 0.65 10.13 -1.23
N PHE A 28 1.59 10.57 -0.39
CA PHE A 28 1.38 10.59 1.07
C PHE A 28 0.16 11.43 1.47
N GLN A 29 -0.18 12.45 0.68
CA GLN A 29 -1.38 13.26 0.86
C GLN A 29 -2.66 12.42 0.75
N ALA A 30 -2.76 11.51 -0.23
CA ALA A 30 -3.94 10.65 -0.39
C ALA A 30 -4.18 9.74 0.83
N VAL A 31 -3.08 9.26 1.46
CA VAL A 31 -3.15 8.48 2.71
C VAL A 31 -3.66 9.35 3.87
N ALA A 32 -3.15 10.58 3.98
CA ALA A 32 -3.58 11.54 5.00
C ALA A 32 -5.07 11.90 4.82
N ASP A 33 -5.51 12.18 3.59
CA ASP A 33 -6.90 12.53 3.27
C ASP A 33 -7.86 11.39 3.65
N ALA A 34 -7.53 10.14 3.31
CA ALA A 34 -8.33 8.98 3.68
C ALA A 34 -8.44 8.80 5.21
N THR A 35 -7.35 9.09 5.94
CA THR A 35 -7.30 8.99 7.40
C THR A 35 -8.11 10.11 8.06
N LEU A 36 -7.97 11.35 7.59
CA LEU A 36 -8.73 12.50 8.08
C LEU A 36 -10.22 12.35 7.80
N ALA A 37 -10.59 11.82 6.63
CA ALA A 37 -11.98 11.53 6.27
C ALA A 37 -12.60 10.50 7.24
N TYR A 38 -11.84 9.47 7.63
CA TYR A 38 -12.30 8.49 8.63
C TYR A 38 -12.53 9.14 10.00
N HIS A 39 -11.57 9.92 10.49
CA HIS A 39 -11.66 10.54 11.81
C HIS A 39 -12.59 11.77 11.88
N LYS A 40 -12.97 12.34 10.72
CA LYS A 40 -13.80 13.54 10.57
C LYS A 40 -13.25 14.77 11.30
N LYS A 41 -11.94 14.81 11.56
CA LYS A 41 -11.24 15.88 12.28
C LYS A 41 -9.74 15.84 11.98
N GLY A 42 -9.06 16.95 12.27
CA GLY A 42 -7.62 17.11 12.12
C GLY A 42 -7.23 17.97 10.92
N SER A 43 -5.97 18.37 10.88
CA SER A 43 -5.34 19.12 9.79
C SER A 43 -3.94 18.57 9.55
N ILE A 44 -3.39 18.86 8.36
CA ILE A 44 -2.06 18.40 7.98
C ILE A 44 -1.05 19.49 8.31
N GLU A 45 -0.01 19.12 9.05
CA GLU A 45 1.18 19.93 9.28
C GLU A 45 2.35 19.34 8.48
N TYR A 46 3.03 20.18 7.70
CA TYR A 46 4.22 19.78 6.96
C TYR A 46 5.47 20.09 7.79
N ILE A 47 6.24 19.06 8.10
CA ILE A 47 7.53 19.21 8.80
C ILE A 47 8.69 19.34 7.81
N PRO A 48 9.80 19.99 8.19
CA PRO A 48 11.02 20.00 7.37
C PRO A 48 11.49 18.58 7.04
N PHE A 49 11.94 18.38 5.81
CA PHE A 49 12.43 17.09 5.36
C PHE A 49 13.65 16.64 6.21
N PRO A 50 13.64 15.44 6.82
CA PRO A 50 14.73 15.02 7.69
C PRO A 50 16.08 14.91 6.96
N ASP A 51 17.12 15.59 7.47
CA ASP A 51 18.45 15.63 6.84
C ASP A 51 19.04 14.24 6.62
N LYS A 52 18.89 13.33 7.59
CA LYS A 52 19.40 11.96 7.53
C LYS A 52 18.80 11.10 6.40
N LEU A 53 17.66 11.52 5.83
CA LEU A 53 17.01 10.82 4.71
C LEU A 53 17.43 11.39 3.34
N LYS A 54 18.15 12.52 3.30
CA LYS A 54 18.63 13.11 2.05
C LYS A 54 19.58 12.12 1.35
N GLY A 55 19.33 11.86 0.07
CA GLY A 55 20.08 10.87 -0.72
C GLY A 55 19.72 9.40 -0.46
N ARG A 56 18.82 9.11 0.48
CA ARG A 56 18.34 7.75 0.80
C ARG A 56 16.83 7.61 0.72
N TYR A 57 16.14 8.65 0.26
CA TYR A 57 14.69 8.70 0.20
C TYR A 57 14.19 8.43 -1.21
N GLN A 58 13.31 7.45 -1.33
CA GLN A 58 12.65 7.15 -2.58
C GLN A 58 11.41 8.05 -2.73
N ALA A 59 11.53 9.09 -3.56
CA ALA A 59 10.46 10.05 -3.79
C ALA A 59 9.28 9.49 -4.60
N PHE A 60 9.48 8.38 -5.33
CA PHE A 60 8.46 7.75 -6.15
C PHE A 60 8.62 6.24 -6.21
N THR A 61 7.52 5.50 -6.03
CA THR A 61 7.49 4.04 -6.14
C THR A 61 6.21 3.62 -6.86
N GLN A 62 6.34 2.68 -7.80
CA GLN A 62 5.21 2.05 -8.47
C GLN A 62 5.63 0.64 -8.88
N ALA A 63 4.93 -0.38 -8.38
CA ALA A 63 5.25 -1.76 -8.71
C ALA A 63 4.88 -2.07 -10.17
N ASP A 64 5.83 -2.50 -10.98
CA ASP A 64 5.52 -3.14 -12.26
C ASP A 64 5.03 -4.57 -11.98
N LEU A 65 3.77 -4.85 -12.28
CA LEU A 65 3.12 -6.12 -12.01
C LEU A 65 3.18 -7.11 -13.18
N THR A 66 3.84 -6.77 -14.28
CA THR A 66 3.92 -7.61 -15.50
C THR A 66 4.30 -9.06 -15.15
N ASN A 67 5.36 -9.27 -14.38
CA ASN A 67 5.80 -10.61 -13.99
C ASN A 67 4.80 -11.33 -13.08
N LEU A 68 4.16 -10.60 -12.16
CA LEU A 68 3.16 -11.18 -11.26
C LEU A 68 1.91 -11.64 -12.03
N ARG A 69 1.46 -10.83 -13.01
CA ARG A 69 0.33 -11.18 -13.88
C ARG A 69 0.66 -12.33 -14.82
N ASN A 70 1.87 -12.34 -15.38
CA ASN A 70 2.34 -13.45 -16.22
C ASN A 70 2.49 -14.77 -15.44
N ALA A 71 2.80 -14.72 -14.14
CA ALA A 71 2.79 -15.90 -13.27
C ALA A 71 1.36 -16.45 -13.05
N GLY A 72 0.32 -15.66 -13.30
CA GLY A 72 -1.08 -16.07 -13.21
C GLY A 72 -1.81 -15.57 -11.96
N TYR A 73 -1.25 -14.63 -11.20
CA TYR A 73 -2.00 -13.97 -10.13
C TYR A 73 -2.84 -12.85 -10.74
N ASP A 74 -4.15 -13.03 -10.83
CA ASP A 74 -5.10 -12.14 -11.51
C ASP A 74 -5.97 -11.31 -10.56
N LYS A 75 -5.93 -11.60 -9.25
CA LYS A 75 -6.77 -10.92 -8.25
C LYS A 75 -6.45 -9.41 -8.17
N PRO A 76 -7.47 -8.58 -7.90
CA PRO A 76 -7.28 -7.13 -7.76
C PRO A 76 -6.59 -6.78 -6.43
N PHE A 77 -5.98 -5.59 -6.41
CA PHE A 77 -5.45 -4.98 -5.20
C PHE A 77 -6.36 -3.82 -4.77
N LYS A 78 -6.65 -3.73 -3.47
CA LYS A 78 -7.28 -2.57 -2.84
C LYS A 78 -6.50 -1.29 -3.17
N THR A 79 -7.23 -0.20 -3.32
CA THR A 79 -6.71 1.17 -3.39
C THR A 79 -6.26 1.67 -2.01
N VAL A 80 -5.55 2.81 -1.94
CA VAL A 80 -5.24 3.45 -0.65
C VAL A 80 -6.52 3.80 0.10
N ALA A 81 -7.53 4.37 -0.56
CA ALA A 81 -8.79 4.75 0.10
C ALA A 81 -9.49 3.55 0.76
N GLU A 82 -9.61 2.42 0.05
CA GLU A 82 -10.20 1.19 0.59
C GLU A 82 -9.36 0.61 1.73
N GLY A 83 -8.04 0.50 1.51
CA GLY A 83 -7.12 -0.10 2.47
C GLY A 83 -7.01 0.71 3.77
N VAL A 84 -6.88 2.04 3.67
CA VAL A 84 -6.78 2.93 4.82
C VAL A 84 -8.09 2.95 5.59
N THR A 85 -9.25 3.06 4.92
CA THR A 85 -10.56 3.09 5.61
C THR A 85 -10.78 1.82 6.42
N GLU A 86 -10.54 0.65 5.82
CA GLU A 86 -10.67 -0.64 6.53
C GLU A 86 -9.67 -0.76 7.69
N TYR A 87 -8.44 -0.30 7.47
CA TYR A 87 -7.41 -0.36 8.51
C TYR A 87 -7.72 0.57 9.69
N MET A 88 -8.23 1.78 9.43
CA MET A 88 -8.68 2.69 10.48
C MET A 88 -9.86 2.11 11.25
N ALA A 89 -10.81 1.46 10.57
CA ALA A 89 -11.90 0.75 11.23
C ALA A 89 -11.39 -0.35 12.18
N TRP A 90 -10.38 -1.11 11.76
CA TRP A 90 -9.75 -2.13 12.62
C TRP A 90 -9.00 -1.52 13.81
N LEU A 91 -8.26 -0.41 13.61
CA LEU A 91 -7.50 0.26 14.67
C LEU A 91 -8.37 0.87 15.76
N ASN A 92 -9.60 1.27 15.43
CA ASN A 92 -10.53 1.95 16.35
C ASN A 92 -11.67 1.05 16.82
N ARG A 93 -11.59 -0.27 16.61
CA ARG A 93 -12.60 -1.20 17.13
C ARG A 93 -12.45 -1.32 18.65
N ASP A 94 -13.57 -1.29 19.37
CA ASP A 94 -13.58 -1.66 20.79
C ASP A 94 -13.21 -3.14 20.95
N ALA A 95 -12.57 -3.46 22.07
CA ALA A 95 -12.10 -4.81 22.39
C ALA A 95 -13.25 -5.79 22.66
#